data_AF-A0A8J2XCQ7-F1
#
_entry.id   AF-A0A8J2XCQ7-F1
#
_cell.length_a   1.000
_cell.length_b   1.000
_cell.length_c   1.000
_cell.angle_alpha   90.00
_cell.angle_beta   90.00
_cell.angle_gamma   90.00
#
_symmetry.space_group_name_H-M   'P 1'
#
loop_
_entity.id
_entity.type
_entity.pdbx_description
1 polymer ?
#
loop_
_entity_poly.entity_id
_entity_poly.type
_entity_poly.pdbx_seq_one_letter_code
_entity_poly.pdbx_strand_id
1 'polypeptide(L)'
;MGIAIGLSLSFGIAHLTHAQSIRPEYVANIVYQRLPDIPKENQYIRNSTKEVDPDNTLISRLIRYNQDIQKRPVLYRFDWKLTLADYLGANEPVKEELYPGRNTLTVNPYKKDVEAIRSLNRRQRNDLVNVLASVYNPQQNLPNTPQPSPQSSPQPSPVTTPQKPNFSQPGDSQLLKP
;
A
#
# COMPACT_ATOMS: atom_id res chain seq x y z
N MET A 1 -39.56 -20.59 -47.74
CA MET A 1 -40.20 -20.22 -46.47
C MET A 1 -39.21 -20.49 -45.36
N GLY A 2 -38.46 -19.47 -44.94
CA GLY A 2 -37.40 -19.59 -43.94
C GLY A 2 -37.93 -19.32 -42.53
N ILE A 3 -37.44 -20.06 -41.54
CA ILE A 3 -37.65 -19.79 -40.11
C ILE A 3 -36.31 -19.39 -39.53
N ALA A 4 -36.23 -18.14 -39.05
CA ALA A 4 -35.11 -17.63 -38.27
C ALA A 4 -35.34 -17.97 -36.79
N ILE A 5 -34.38 -18.65 -36.17
CA ILE A 5 -34.36 -18.88 -34.72
C ILE A 5 -33.30 -17.94 -34.14
N GLY A 6 -33.76 -16.89 -33.46
CA GLY A 6 -32.90 -15.99 -32.70
C GLY A 6 -32.51 -16.64 -31.37
N LEU A 7 -31.22 -16.92 -31.21
CA LEU A 7 -30.62 -17.31 -29.93
C LEU A 7 -29.89 -16.10 -29.35
N SER A 8 -30.55 -15.40 -28.43
CA SER A 8 -29.94 -14.37 -27.59
C SER A 8 -29.14 -15.06 -26.47
N LEU A 9 -27.82 -15.13 -26.62
CA LEU A 9 -26.91 -15.45 -25.52
C LEU A 9 -26.69 -14.20 -24.66
N SER A 10 -27.31 -14.18 -23.49
CA SER A 10 -27.00 -13.24 -22.42
C SER A 10 -25.61 -13.57 -21.86
N PHE A 11 -24.61 -12.71 -22.12
CA PHE A 11 -23.33 -12.77 -21.45
C PHE A 11 -23.48 -12.31 -20.01
N GLY A 12 -23.46 -13.25 -19.07
CA GLY A 12 -23.27 -12.95 -17.65
C GLY A 12 -21.91 -12.31 -17.45
N ILE A 13 -21.87 -11.12 -16.87
CA ILE A 13 -20.64 -10.48 -16.42
C ILE A 13 -20.10 -11.33 -15.26
N ALA A 14 -19.13 -12.19 -15.55
CA ALA A 14 -18.33 -12.83 -14.52
C ALA A 14 -17.53 -11.72 -13.82
N HIS A 15 -17.95 -11.32 -12.63
CA HIS A 15 -17.11 -10.52 -11.74
C HIS A 15 -15.90 -11.40 -11.38
N LEU A 16 -14.74 -11.15 -11.99
CA LEU A 16 -13.48 -11.70 -11.49
C LEU A 16 -13.17 -11.05 -10.13
N THR A 17 -13.74 -11.60 -9.06
CA THR A 17 -13.24 -11.37 -7.71
C THR A 17 -12.08 -12.33 -7.46
N HIS A 18 -10.93 -12.00 -8.05
CA HIS A 18 -9.65 -12.53 -7.60
C HIS A 18 -8.84 -11.35 -7.10
N ALA A 19 -8.78 -11.17 -5.79
CA ALA A 19 -7.71 -10.40 -5.17
C ALA A 19 -6.41 -11.20 -5.38
N GLN A 20 -5.84 -11.15 -6.58
CA GLN A 20 -4.52 -11.70 -6.84
C GLN A 20 -3.53 -10.89 -6.00
N SER A 21 -3.03 -11.50 -4.92
CA SER A 21 -2.00 -10.87 -4.10
C SER A 21 -0.75 -10.66 -4.97
N ILE A 22 -0.35 -9.41 -5.15
CA ILE A 22 0.82 -9.07 -5.96
C ILE A 22 2.07 -9.60 -5.27
N ARG A 23 2.87 -10.40 -5.99
CA ARG A 23 4.08 -11.02 -5.44
C ARG A 23 5.07 -9.97 -4.92
N PRO A 24 5.62 -10.12 -3.70
CA PRO A 24 6.59 -9.17 -3.13
C PRO A 24 7.80 -8.88 -4.04
N GLU A 25 8.30 -9.89 -4.77
CA GLU A 25 9.45 -9.77 -5.67
C GLU A 25 9.14 -8.84 -6.85
N TYR A 26 7.92 -8.92 -7.39
CA TYR A 26 7.49 -8.05 -8.48
C TYR A 26 7.42 -6.58 -8.04
N VAL A 27 6.85 -6.33 -6.85
CA VAL A 27 6.80 -4.98 -6.29
C VAL A 27 8.20 -4.46 -5.95
N ALA A 28 9.07 -5.30 -5.40
CA ALA A 28 10.45 -4.94 -5.12
C ALA A 28 11.19 -4.50 -6.40
N ASN A 29 10.98 -5.20 -7.52
CA ASN A 29 11.55 -4.81 -8.81
C ASN A 29 11.09 -3.41 -9.27
N ILE A 30 9.80 -3.09 -9.10
CA ILE A 30 9.28 -1.73 -9.39
C ILE A 30 9.93 -0.70 -8.46
N VAL A 31 10.09 -1.02 -7.18
CA VAL A 31 10.73 -0.12 -6.21
C VAL A 31 12.17 0.17 -6.60
N TYR A 32 12.99 -0.83 -6.92
CA TYR A 32 14.38 -0.61 -7.32
C TYR A 32 14.52 0.09 -8.68
N GLN A 33 13.54 -0.05 -9.57
CA GLN A 33 13.52 0.74 -10.82
C GLN A 33 13.27 2.23 -10.54
N ARG A 34 12.44 2.56 -9.56
CA ARG A 34 12.10 3.95 -9.20
C ARG A 34 13.08 4.57 -8.21
N LEU A 35 13.71 3.75 -7.36
CA LEU A 35 14.61 4.15 -6.28
C LEU A 35 15.91 3.31 -6.37
N PRO A 36 16.76 3.55 -7.40
CA PRO A 36 17.92 2.70 -7.68
C PRO A 36 19.00 2.75 -6.59
N ASP A 37 19.03 3.80 -5.77
CA ASP A 37 20.01 3.99 -4.70
C ASP A 37 19.68 3.19 -3.42
N ILE A 38 18.52 2.53 -3.35
CA ILE A 38 18.19 1.68 -2.19
C ILE A 38 19.03 0.40 -2.25
N PRO A 39 19.73 0.03 -1.17
CA PRO A 39 20.52 -1.20 -1.13
C PRO A 39 19.63 -2.42 -1.33
N LYS A 40 20.06 -3.34 -2.20
CA LYS A 40 19.29 -4.54 -2.54
C LYS A 40 19.36 -5.64 -1.50
N GLU A 41 20.47 -5.76 -0.77
CA GLU A 41 20.75 -6.86 0.18
C GLU A 41 20.30 -8.23 -0.35
N ASN A 42 20.81 -8.65 -1.51
CA ASN A 42 20.34 -9.83 -2.24
C ASN A 42 21.44 -10.88 -2.52
N GLN A 43 22.50 -10.88 -1.72
CA GLN A 43 23.61 -11.84 -1.82
C GLN A 43 23.43 -13.05 -0.88
N TYR A 44 22.19 -13.33 -0.47
CA TYR A 44 21.90 -14.41 0.47
C TYR A 44 21.77 -15.75 -0.26
N ILE A 45 22.31 -16.80 0.36
CA ILE A 45 22.26 -18.16 -0.17
C ILE A 45 21.01 -18.86 0.34
N ARG A 46 20.28 -19.51 -0.55
CA ARG A 46 19.08 -20.29 -0.22
C ARG A 46 19.45 -21.67 0.33
N ASN A 47 18.75 -22.10 1.38
CA ASN A 47 19.00 -23.38 2.04
C ASN A 47 18.78 -24.59 1.12
N SER A 48 17.77 -24.53 0.25
CA SER A 48 17.37 -25.64 -0.61
C SER A 48 18.28 -25.83 -1.82
N THR A 49 18.72 -24.75 -2.46
CA THR A 49 19.51 -24.80 -3.71
C THR A 49 21.01 -24.62 -3.47
N LYS A 50 21.41 -24.07 -2.32
CA LYS A 50 22.80 -23.67 -2.03
C LYS A 50 23.35 -22.60 -2.98
N GLU A 51 22.46 -21.89 -3.67
CA GLU A 51 22.79 -20.80 -4.59
C GLU A 51 22.29 -19.46 -4.06
N VAL A 52 22.86 -18.36 -4.56
CA VAL A 52 22.38 -17.00 -4.29
C VAL A 52 20.95 -16.86 -4.82
N ASP A 53 20.08 -16.24 -4.02
CA ASP A 53 18.69 -15.96 -4.38
C ASP A 53 18.52 -14.47 -4.73
N PRO A 54 18.62 -14.09 -6.02
CA PRO A 54 18.65 -12.70 -6.44
C PRO A 54 17.33 -11.95 -6.19
N ASP A 55 16.22 -12.67 -6.10
CA ASP A 55 14.88 -12.12 -5.85
C ASP A 55 14.60 -11.90 -4.35
N ASN A 56 15.44 -12.49 -3.48
CA ASN A 56 15.38 -12.28 -2.04
C ASN A 56 16.15 -11.01 -1.66
N THR A 57 15.49 -9.88 -1.85
CA THR A 57 16.02 -8.54 -1.64
C THR A 57 15.50 -7.93 -0.34
N LEU A 58 16.11 -6.82 0.10
CA LEU A 58 15.65 -6.01 1.23
C LEU A 58 14.15 -5.67 1.11
N ILE A 59 13.75 -5.11 -0.04
CA ILE A 59 12.37 -4.69 -0.25
C ILE A 59 11.38 -5.86 -0.31
N SER A 60 11.74 -6.99 -0.93
CA SER A 60 10.83 -8.15 -0.95
C SER A 60 10.64 -8.75 0.45
N ARG A 61 11.69 -8.75 1.30
CA ARG A 61 11.59 -9.12 2.72
C ARG A 61 10.80 -8.11 3.54
N LEU A 62 10.96 -6.80 3.31
CA LEU A 62 10.19 -5.75 3.99
C LEU A 62 8.70 -5.86 3.69
N ILE A 63 8.33 -6.13 2.44
CA ILE A 63 6.94 -6.34 2.03
C ILE A 63 6.35 -7.59 2.70
N ARG A 64 7.09 -8.71 2.69
CA ARG A 64 6.69 -9.94 3.40
C ARG A 64 6.55 -9.70 4.90
N TYR A 65 7.44 -8.93 5.51
CA TYR A 65 7.31 -8.57 6.92
C TYR A 65 6.01 -7.79 7.18
N ASN A 66 5.71 -6.77 6.38
CA ASN A 66 4.46 -6.00 6.50
C ASN A 66 3.21 -6.89 6.35
N GLN A 67 3.18 -7.71 5.30
CA GLN A 67 2.00 -8.51 4.91
C GLN A 67 1.83 -9.79 5.72
N ASP A 68 2.91 -10.55 5.90
CA ASP A 68 2.85 -11.92 6.39
C ASP A 68 3.10 -11.99 7.90
N ILE A 69 3.97 -11.14 8.44
CA ILE A 69 4.32 -11.13 9.86
C ILE A 69 3.44 -10.16 10.63
N GLN A 70 3.41 -8.90 10.19
CA GLN A 70 2.65 -7.84 10.86
C GLN A 70 1.17 -7.77 10.46
N LYS A 71 0.80 -8.48 9.39
CA LYS A 71 -0.59 -8.52 8.86
C LYS A 71 -1.17 -7.12 8.58
N ARG A 72 -0.30 -6.16 8.22
CA ARG A 72 -0.68 -4.78 7.94
C ARG A 72 -1.23 -4.65 6.50
N PRO A 73 -2.31 -3.87 6.29
CA PRO A 73 -2.77 -3.52 4.95
C PRO A 73 -1.68 -2.88 4.09
N VAL A 74 -1.67 -3.18 2.80
CA VAL A 74 -0.68 -2.66 1.84
C VAL A 74 -1.14 -1.39 1.11
N LEU A 75 -2.44 -1.08 1.21
CA LEU A 75 -3.08 0.00 0.48
C LEU A 75 -2.79 1.38 1.07
N TYR A 76 -2.39 1.45 2.34
CA TYR A 76 -2.28 2.70 3.08
C TYR A 76 -0.83 3.06 3.38
N ARG A 77 -0.50 4.32 3.14
CA ARG A 77 0.83 4.88 3.44
C ARG A 77 1.18 4.80 4.93
N PHE A 78 0.17 4.84 5.80
CA PHE A 78 0.38 4.79 7.25
C PHE A 78 0.98 3.45 7.69
N ASP A 79 0.45 2.33 7.19
CA ASP A 79 0.97 1.00 7.49
C ASP A 79 2.43 0.82 7.07
N TRP A 80 2.81 1.35 5.90
CA TRP A 80 4.21 1.34 5.47
C TRP A 80 5.12 2.19 6.37
N LYS A 81 4.61 3.31 6.92
CA LYS A 81 5.35 4.11 7.90
C LYS A 81 5.52 3.37 9.22
N LEU A 82 4.51 2.64 9.69
CA LEU A 82 4.61 1.79 10.87
C LEU A 82 5.65 0.69 10.67
N THR A 83 5.62 0.03 9.51
CA THR A 83 6.65 -0.97 9.16
C THR A 83 8.06 -0.38 9.18
N LEU A 84 8.29 0.81 8.62
CA LEU A 84 9.61 1.46 8.75
C LEU A 84 9.94 1.83 10.20
N ALA A 85 8.96 2.25 10.99
CA ALA A 85 9.16 2.57 12.40
C ALA A 85 9.59 1.34 13.21
N ASP A 86 9.11 0.14 12.89
CA ASP A 86 9.56 -1.12 13.51
C ASP A 86 11.08 -1.32 13.30
N TYR A 87 11.57 -1.19 12.06
CA TYR A 87 13.00 -1.35 11.73
C TYR A 87 13.88 -0.28 12.38
N LEU A 88 13.31 0.90 12.62
CA LEU A 88 13.98 2.00 13.28
C LEU A 88 13.90 1.90 14.82
N GLY A 89 13.17 0.93 15.37
CA GLY A 89 12.97 0.76 16.80
C GLY A 89 12.06 1.82 17.43
N ALA A 90 11.18 2.44 16.64
CA ALA A 90 10.29 3.53 17.06
C ALA A 90 8.81 3.12 17.17
N ASN A 91 8.47 1.85 16.88
CA ASN A 91 7.14 1.29 17.05
C ASN A 91 7.22 -0.09 17.72
N GLU A 92 7.09 -1.19 16.97
CA GLU A 92 7.16 -2.54 17.53
C GLU A 92 8.54 -3.16 17.30
N PRO A 93 9.06 -3.95 18.26
CA PRO A 93 10.32 -4.67 18.04
C PRO A 93 10.13 -5.76 16.98
N VAL A 94 11.01 -5.75 15.97
CA VAL A 94 11.07 -6.84 14.99
C VAL A 94 11.60 -8.10 15.67
N LYS A 95 10.82 -9.18 15.62
CA LYS A 95 11.21 -10.50 16.14
C LYS A 95 12.09 -11.22 15.15
N GLU A 96 13.38 -11.34 15.48
CA GLU A 96 14.39 -11.95 14.60
C GLU A 96 14.03 -13.39 14.20
N GLU A 97 13.39 -14.14 15.11
CA GLU A 97 12.97 -15.53 14.93
C GLU A 97 11.82 -15.72 13.94
N LEU A 98 11.07 -14.65 13.63
CA LEU A 98 9.99 -14.64 12.65
C LEU A 98 10.37 -13.89 11.36
N TYR A 99 11.62 -13.41 11.26
CA TYR A 99 12.01 -12.53 10.18
C TYR A 99 11.98 -13.24 8.80
N PRO A 100 11.44 -12.60 7.74
CA PRO A 100 11.45 -13.17 6.40
C PRO A 100 12.85 -13.56 5.95
N GLY A 101 13.00 -14.80 5.48
CA GLY A 101 14.30 -15.34 5.08
C GLY A 101 14.98 -16.21 6.13
N ARG A 102 14.61 -16.12 7.42
CA ARG A 102 15.28 -16.88 8.49
C ARG A 102 15.32 -18.40 8.24
N ASN A 103 14.21 -18.99 7.78
CA ASN A 103 14.12 -20.44 7.57
C ASN A 103 14.50 -20.86 6.14
N THR A 104 14.56 -19.92 5.20
CA THR A 104 14.78 -20.21 3.77
C THR A 104 16.19 -19.89 3.31
N LEU A 105 16.92 -19.04 4.03
CA LEU A 105 18.29 -18.63 3.74
C LEU A 105 19.27 -19.23 4.76
N THR A 106 20.53 -19.36 4.37
CA THR A 106 21.59 -19.91 5.23
C THR A 106 21.95 -19.00 6.40
N VAL A 107 21.73 -17.70 6.23
CA VAL A 107 21.96 -16.66 7.24
C VAL A 107 20.69 -15.82 7.36
N ASN A 108 20.30 -15.50 8.58
CA ASN A 108 19.16 -14.62 8.82
C ASN A 108 19.50 -13.18 8.37
N PRO A 109 18.77 -12.60 7.41
CA PRO A 109 19.09 -11.26 6.87
C PRO A 109 18.77 -10.11 7.82
N TYR A 110 18.04 -10.35 8.91
CA TYR A 110 17.48 -9.32 9.79
C TYR A 110 18.43 -8.17 10.16
N LYS A 111 19.62 -8.48 10.70
CA LYS A 111 20.54 -7.45 11.20
C LYS A 111 21.01 -6.50 10.10
N LYS A 112 21.41 -7.05 8.96
CA LYS A 112 21.83 -6.27 7.78
C LYS A 112 20.68 -5.43 7.22
N ASP A 113 19.47 -5.98 7.19
CA ASP A 113 18.32 -5.24 6.68
C ASP A 113 17.95 -4.06 7.58
N VAL A 114 18.03 -4.23 8.90
CA VAL A 114 17.86 -3.13 9.87
C VAL A 114 18.91 -2.04 9.66
N GLU A 115 20.17 -2.41 9.48
CA GLU A 115 21.25 -1.46 9.18
C GLU A 115 21.01 -0.71 7.86
N ALA A 116 20.60 -1.44 6.81
CA ALA A 116 20.28 -0.87 5.51
C ALA A 116 19.14 0.16 5.61
N ILE A 117 18.05 -0.16 6.30
CA ILE A 117 16.92 0.78 6.51
C ILE A 117 17.33 1.97 7.39
N ARG A 118 18.17 1.76 8.41
CA ARG A 118 18.71 2.83 9.26
C ARG A 118 19.60 3.79 8.48
N SER A 119 20.35 3.28 7.49
CA SER A 119 21.21 4.11 6.63
C SER A 119 20.43 5.06 5.72
N LEU A 120 19.16 4.75 5.41
CA LEU A 120 18.32 5.62 4.60
C LEU A 120 18.04 6.94 5.33
N ASN A 121 18.17 8.06 4.62
CA ASN A 121 17.78 9.36 5.15
C ASN A 121 16.25 9.55 5.12
N ARG A 122 15.77 10.62 5.76
CA ARG A 122 14.33 10.92 5.87
C ARG A 122 13.64 11.03 4.51
N ARG A 123 14.29 11.61 3.50
CA ARG A 123 13.74 11.75 2.15
C ARG A 123 13.57 10.36 1.50
N GLN A 124 14.63 9.56 1.50
CA GLN A 124 14.61 8.19 0.95
C GLN A 124 13.52 7.31 1.59
N ARG A 125 13.35 7.40 2.92
CA ARG A 125 12.28 6.68 3.63
C ARG A 125 10.89 7.12 3.19
N ASN A 126 10.68 8.43 3.03
CA ASN A 126 9.41 8.95 2.53
C ASN A 126 9.14 8.50 1.09
N ASP A 127 10.15 8.55 0.23
CA ASP A 127 10.03 8.15 -1.17
C ASP A 127 9.71 6.64 -1.28
N LEU A 128 10.37 5.81 -0.46
CA LEU A 128 10.07 4.38 -0.37
C LEU A 128 8.60 4.12 0.02
N VAL A 129 8.09 4.78 1.06
CA VAL A 129 6.68 4.66 1.48
C VAL A 129 5.74 5.06 0.34
N ASN A 130 6.06 6.15 -0.37
CA ASN A 130 5.22 6.66 -1.46
C ASN A 130 5.16 5.66 -2.61
N VAL A 131 6.32 5.12 -3.01
CA VAL A 131 6.39 4.13 -4.08
C VAL A 131 5.63 2.87 -3.70
N LEU A 132 5.88 2.30 -2.52
CA LEU A 132 5.18 1.10 -2.03
C LEU A 132 3.67 1.28 -2.06
N ALA A 133 3.15 2.36 -1.46
CA ALA A 133 1.72 2.63 -1.46
C ALA A 133 1.16 2.85 -2.88
N SER A 134 1.91 3.51 -3.77
CA SER A 134 1.46 3.77 -5.14
C SER A 134 1.30 2.51 -5.99
N VAL A 135 2.13 1.48 -5.75
CA VAL A 135 2.05 0.22 -6.48
C VAL A 135 0.78 -0.55 -6.11
N TYR A 136 0.42 -0.56 -4.82
CA TYR A 136 -0.77 -1.26 -4.34
C TYR A 136 -2.07 -0.45 -4.49
N ASN A 137 -1.96 0.89 -4.55
CA ASN A 137 -3.11 1.78 -4.69
C ASN A 137 -2.81 2.89 -5.71
N PRO A 138 -2.83 2.58 -7.02
CA PRO A 138 -2.55 3.57 -8.06
C PRO A 138 -3.62 4.67 -8.12
N GLN A 139 -4.86 4.37 -7.74
CA GLN A 139 -6.00 5.29 -7.83
C GLN A 139 -5.89 6.50 -6.89
N GLN A 140 -5.24 6.35 -5.73
CA GLN A 140 -4.99 7.49 -4.82
C GLN A 140 -3.95 8.49 -5.33
N ASN A 141 -3.24 8.19 -6.43
CA ASN A 141 -2.29 9.11 -7.04
C ASN A 141 -2.89 9.88 -8.23
N LEU A 142 -4.18 9.73 -8.52
CA LEU A 142 -4.86 10.67 -9.40
C LEU A 142 -4.96 12.02 -8.68
N PRO A 143 -4.65 13.15 -9.34
CA PRO A 143 -5.13 14.44 -8.87
C PRO A 143 -6.63 14.31 -8.63
N ASN A 144 -7.14 14.85 -7.52
CA ASN A 144 -8.57 15.13 -7.42
C ASN A 144 -8.92 16.04 -8.60
N THR A 145 -9.40 15.46 -9.70
CA THR A 145 -10.07 16.24 -10.72
C THR A 145 -11.24 16.93 -10.02
N PRO A 146 -11.37 18.26 -10.12
CA PRO A 146 -12.56 18.92 -9.62
C PRO A 146 -13.75 18.22 -10.25
N GLN A 147 -14.59 17.62 -9.39
CA GLN A 147 -15.86 17.06 -9.80
C GLN A 147 -16.62 18.14 -10.59
N PRO A 148 -17.15 17.87 -11.79
CA PRO A 148 -17.94 18.85 -12.51
C PRO A 148 -19.06 19.35 -11.59
N SER A 149 -19.10 20.66 -11.35
CA SER A 149 -20.22 21.27 -10.66
C SER A 149 -21.50 20.94 -11.45
N PRO A 150 -22.57 20.41 -10.82
CA PRO A 150 -23.81 20.20 -11.53
C PRO A 150 -24.33 21.54 -12.09
N GLN A 151 -24.52 21.58 -13.41
CA GLN A 151 -25.14 22.71 -14.11
C GLN A 151 -26.52 23.01 -13.50
N SER A 152 -26.74 24.28 -13.23
CA SER A 152 -27.99 24.83 -12.68
C SER A 152 -29.12 24.69 -13.71
N SER A 153 -30.06 23.77 -13.47
CA SER A 153 -31.39 23.83 -14.07
C SER A 153 -32.30 24.70 -13.18
N PRO A 154 -33.24 25.49 -13.74
CA PRO A 154 -34.08 26.39 -12.96
C PRO A 154 -35.01 25.61 -12.01
N GLN A 155 -34.95 26.00 -10.74
CA GLN A 155 -35.64 25.40 -9.59
C GLN A 155 -37.06 25.97 -9.40
N PRO A 156 -38.10 25.14 -9.15
CA PRO A 156 -39.29 25.52 -8.39
C PRO A 156 -39.03 25.41 -6.87
N SER A 157 -39.50 26.40 -6.09
CA SER A 157 -39.31 26.56 -4.63
C SER A 157 -40.10 25.54 -3.76
N PRO A 158 -39.98 25.53 -2.41
CA PRO A 158 -39.09 24.66 -1.65
C PRO A 158 -39.85 23.66 -0.75
N VAL A 159 -39.25 22.49 -0.49
CA VAL A 159 -39.68 21.58 0.59
C VAL A 159 -38.59 21.54 1.66
N THR A 160 -38.94 21.91 2.89
CA THR A 160 -38.09 21.94 4.08
C THR A 160 -37.59 20.54 4.45
N THR A 161 -36.27 20.32 4.35
CA THR A 161 -35.58 19.16 4.92
C THR A 161 -34.88 19.51 6.23
N PRO A 162 -34.80 18.58 7.21
CA PRO A 162 -34.15 18.84 8.50
C PRO A 162 -32.65 19.13 8.32
N GLN A 163 -32.22 20.27 8.86
CA GLN A 163 -30.85 20.74 8.75
C GLN A 163 -29.93 19.90 9.65
N LYS A 164 -28.88 19.32 9.06
CA LYS A 164 -27.81 18.62 9.78
C LYS A 164 -27.19 19.57 10.82
N PRO A 165 -26.91 19.13 12.06
CA PRO A 165 -26.26 19.99 13.05
C PRO A 165 -24.93 20.49 12.49
N ASN A 166 -24.74 21.80 12.53
CA ASN A 166 -23.49 22.42 12.10
C ASN A 166 -22.44 22.17 13.19
N PHE A 167 -21.24 21.75 12.80
CA PHE A 167 -20.12 21.63 13.76
C PHE A 167 -19.63 23.03 14.13
N SER A 168 -19.21 23.20 15.38
CA SER A 168 -18.66 24.46 15.87
C SER A 168 -17.42 24.87 15.09
N GLN A 169 -17.32 26.16 14.78
CA GLN A 169 -16.17 26.75 14.11
C GLN A 169 -15.12 27.22 15.13
N PRO A 170 -13.83 27.29 14.73
CA PRO A 170 -12.81 27.93 15.55
C PRO A 170 -13.20 29.39 15.86
N GLY A 171 -13.47 29.70 17.14
CA GLY A 171 -13.96 31.01 17.58
C GLY A 171 -15.28 30.95 18.37
N ASP A 172 -16.05 29.87 18.25
CA ASP A 172 -17.35 29.71 18.92
C ASP A 172 -17.25 29.69 20.46
N SER A 173 -16.07 29.40 21.01
CA SER A 173 -15.80 29.48 22.45
C SER A 173 -15.90 30.91 23.02
N GLN A 174 -15.86 31.93 22.17
CA GLN A 174 -16.00 33.34 22.58
C GLN A 174 -17.46 33.76 22.78
N LEU A 175 -18.41 32.94 22.32
CA LEU A 175 -19.86 33.16 22.47
C LEU A 175 -20.38 32.73 23.85
N LEU A 176 -19.54 32.09 24.67
CA LEU A 176 -19.88 31.59 26.00
C LEU A 176 -19.38 32.52 27.13
N LYS A 177 -19.17 33.81 26.83
CA LYS A 177 -18.79 34.79 27.85
C LYS A 177 -20.04 35.22 28.65
N PRO A 178 -19.97 35.30 29.99
CA PRO A 178 -21.08 35.71 30.84
C PRO A 178 -21.42 37.20 30.71
#